data_AF-I6UQQ5-F1
#
_entry.id   AF-I6UQQ5-F1
#
_cell.length_a   1.000
_cell.length_b   1.000
_cell.length_c   1.000
_cell.angle_alpha   90.00
_cell.angle_beta   90.00
_cell.angle_gamma   90.00
#
_symmetry.space_group_name_H-M   'P 1'
#
loop_
_entity.id
_entity.type
_entity.pdbx_description
1 polymer ?
#
loop_
_entity_poly.entity_id
_entity_poly.type
_entity_poly.pdbx_seq_one_letter_code
_entity_poly.pdbx_strand_id
1 'polypeptide(L)' 'MIPQAHLKVLYKIYDKPSKTDVKWTITGSLGFALQGVPIEPHDIDIQTNKEGACKIEELFSEFVIEPVKFKESDKI' A
#
# COMPACT_ATOMS: atom_id res chain seq x y z
N MET A 1 11.03 11.30 -9.54
CA MET A 1 10.58 10.43 -10.65
C MET A 1 10.08 9.14 -10.01
N ILE A 2 8.93 8.60 -10.42
CA ILE A 2 8.44 7.35 -9.81
C ILE A 2 9.21 6.16 -10.44
N PRO A 3 9.87 5.30 -9.65
CA PRO A 3 10.59 4.17 -10.20
C PRO A 3 9.68 3.19 -10.94
N GLN A 4 10.11 2.65 -12.09
CA GLN A 4 9.30 1.73 -12.89
C GLN A 4 8.90 0.45 -12.12
N ALA A 5 9.77 0.00 -11.21
CA ALA A 5 9.47 -1.13 -10.33
C ALA A 5 8.25 -0.84 -9.43
N HIS A 6 8.16 0.37 -8.88
CA HIS A 6 7.04 0.79 -8.03
C HIS A 6 5.75 0.86 -8.84
N LEU A 7 5.78 1.38 -10.07
CA LEU A 7 4.60 1.38 -10.96
C LEU A 7 4.10 -0.04 -11.27
N LYS A 8 5.01 -0.99 -11.55
CA LYS A 8 4.65 -2.39 -11.79
C LYS A 8 3.98 -3.04 -10.58
N VAL A 9 4.49 -2.76 -9.37
CA VAL A 9 3.90 -3.27 -8.13
C VAL A 9 2.57 -2.59 -7.83
N LEU A 10 2.44 -1.29 -8.09
CA LEU A 10 1.18 -0.56 -7.95
C LEU A 10 0.06 -1.17 -8.82
N TYR A 11 0.36 -1.58 -10.07
CA TYR A 11 -0.61 -2.29 -10.90
C TYR A 11 -1.04 -3.64 -10.31
N LYS A 12 -0.11 -4.40 -9.70
CA LYS A 12 -0.44 -5.65 -9.00
C LYS A 12 -1.28 -5.40 -7.75
N ILE A 13 -0.96 -4.36 -6.99
CA ILE A 13 -1.71 -3.91 -5.81
C ILE A 13 -3.10 -3.47 -6.22
N TYR A 14 -3.28 -2.85 -7.38
CA TYR A 14 -4.59 -2.44 -7.87
C TYR A 14 -5.47 -3.64 -8.27
N ASP A 15 -4.92 -4.65 -8.94
CA ASP A 15 -5.71 -5.73 -9.58
C ASP A 15 -6.55 -6.58 -8.59
N LYS A 16 -6.00 -6.99 -7.44
CA LYS A 16 -6.72 -7.85 -6.49
C LYS A 16 -7.78 -7.09 -5.67
N PRO A 17 -7.45 -5.99 -4.95
CA PRO A 17 -8.39 -5.25 -4.12
C PRO A 17 -9.45 -4.49 -4.91
N SER A 18 -9.19 -4.06 -6.16
CA SER A 18 -10.20 -3.39 -7.00
C SER A 18 -11.41 -4.28 -7.35
N LYS A 19 -11.28 -5.60 -7.17
CA LYS A 19 -12.34 -6.60 -7.37
C LYS A 19 -13.12 -6.89 -6.08
N THR A 20 -12.93 -6.07 -5.04
CA THR A 20 -13.53 -6.24 -3.70
C THR A 20 -14.05 -4.89 -3.19
N ASP A 21 -14.79 -4.92 -2.07
CA ASP A 21 -15.26 -3.70 -1.40
C ASP A 21 -14.23 -3.10 -0.42
N VAL A 22 -12.97 -3.54 -0.49
CA VAL A 22 -11.90 -3.03 0.38
C VAL A 22 -11.64 -1.55 0.07
N LYS A 23 -11.77 -0.71 1.11
CA LYS A 23 -11.44 0.72 1.03
C LYS A 23 -9.96 0.91 1.34
N TRP A 24 -9.19 1.32 0.35
CA TRP A 24 -7.76 1.57 0.50
C TRP A 24 -7.32 2.79 -0.32
N THR A 25 -6.19 3.36 0.04
CA THR A 25 -5.51 4.41 -0.74
C THR A 25 -3.99 4.24 -0.65
N ILE A 26 -3.29 4.79 -1.63
CA ILE A 26 -1.84 5.01 -1.54
C ILE A 26 -1.58 6.23 -0.65
N THR A 27 -0.56 6.13 0.20
CA THR A 27 -0.09 7.23 1.05
C THR A 27 1.42 7.39 0.95
N GLY A 28 2.01 8.14 1.89
CA GLY A 28 3.46 8.33 1.95
C GLY A 28 4.07 8.97 0.71
N SER A 29 5.33 8.63 0.47
CA SER A 29 6.14 9.23 -0.59
C SER A 29 5.57 8.97 -1.99
N LEU A 30 5.05 7.76 -2.25
CA LEU A 30 4.40 7.43 -3.52
C LEU A 30 3.11 8.24 -3.73
N GLY A 31 2.31 8.41 -2.68
CA GLY A 31 1.08 9.21 -2.75
C GLY A 31 1.34 10.66 -3.15
N PHE A 32 2.41 11.27 -2.63
CA PHE A 32 2.83 12.61 -3.05
C PHE A 32 3.33 12.65 -4.50
N ALA A 33 4.17 11.68 -4.88
CA ALA A 33 4.73 11.63 -6.24
C ALA A 33 3.66 11.43 -7.31
N LEU A 34 2.63 10.61 -7.05
CA LEU A 34 1.48 10.41 -7.94
C LEU A 34 0.67 11.70 -8.16
N GLN A 35 0.71 12.63 -7.20
CA GLN A 35 0.05 13.94 -7.28
C GLN A 35 0.96 15.04 -7.85
N GLY A 36 2.14 14.68 -8.37
CA GLY A 36 3.06 15.62 -9.03
C GLY A 36 4.05 16.34 -8.11
N VAL A 37 4.10 15.98 -6.81
CA VAL A 37 5.15 16.49 -5.91
C VAL A 37 6.50 15.91 -6.35
N PRO A 38 7.56 16.73 -6.51
CA PRO A 38 8.87 16.28 -7.00
C PRO A 38 9.68 15.56 -5.93
N ILE A 39 9.17 14.43 -5.45
CA ILE A 39 9.83 13.51 -4.51
C ILE A 39 10.04 12.16 -5.17
N GLU A 40 11.09 11.45 -4.78
CA GLU A 40 11.33 10.06 -5.20
C GLU A 40 10.80 9.10 -4.13
N PRO A 41 9.84 8.23 -4.45
CA PRO A 41 9.35 7.23 -3.52
C PRO A 41 10.38 6.14 -3.24
N HIS A 42 10.48 5.70 -1.99
CA HIS A 42 11.37 4.62 -1.56
C HIS A 42 10.66 3.27 -1.38
N ASP A 43 9.35 3.33 -1.12
CA ASP A 43 8.46 2.21 -0.84
C ASP A 43 7.02 2.54 -1.30
N ILE A 44 6.09 1.64 -0.97
CA ILE A 44 4.67 1.77 -1.27
C ILE A 44 3.87 1.63 0.02
N ASP A 45 3.35 2.76 0.51
CA ASP A 45 2.45 2.78 1.66
C ASP A 45 1.00 2.64 1.21
N ILE A 46 0.30 1.69 1.82
CA ILE A 46 -1.15 1.50 1.66
C ILE A 46 -1.82 1.83 2.99
N GLN A 47 -2.79 2.74 2.96
CA GLN A 47 -3.67 2.99 4.09
C GLN A 47 -5.06 2.40 3.83
N THR A 48 -5.62 1.77 4.85
CA THR A 48 -6.93 1.10 4.83
C THR A 48 -7.55 1.13 6.22
N ASN A 49 -8.81 0.70 6.35
CA ASN A 49 -9.41 0.39 7.64
C ASN A 49 -8.95 -1.00 8.16
N LYS A 50 -9.37 -1.35 9.39
CA LYS A 50 -9.02 -2.61 10.05
C LYS A 50 -9.40 -3.84 9.24
N GLU A 51 -10.65 -3.93 8.76
CA GLU A 51 -11.08 -5.10 7.96
C GLU A 51 -10.29 -5.20 6.65
N GLY A 52 -10.05 -4.07 5.99
CA GLY A 52 -9.30 -4.03 4.74
C GLY A 52 -7.85 -4.42 4.91
N ALA A 53 -7.22 -4.14 6.06
CA ALA A 53 -5.85 -4.61 6.33
C ALA A 53 -5.78 -6.14 6.35
N CYS A 54 -6.68 -6.78 7.10
CA CYS A 54 -6.79 -8.25 7.11
C CYS A 54 -7.14 -8.80 5.73
N LYS A 55 -8.02 -8.12 4.97
CA LYS A 55 -8.39 -8.60 3.64
C LYS A 55 -7.25 -8.49 2.63
N ILE A 56 -6.46 -7.43 2.68
CA ILE A 56 -5.27 -7.26 1.85
C ILE A 56 -4.24 -8.33 2.20
N GLU A 57 -4.03 -8.63 3.48
CA GLU A 57 -3.17 -9.75 3.91
C GLU A 57 -3.61 -11.08 3.28
N GLU A 58 -4.91 -11.42 3.31
CA GLU A 58 -5.43 -12.63 2.67
C GLU A 58 -5.16 -12.65 1.16
N LEU A 59 -5.49 -11.56 0.46
CA LEU A 59 -5.35 -11.42 -1.00
C LEU A 59 -3.89 -11.55 -1.48
N PHE A 60 -2.95 -11.13 -0.65
CA PHE A 60 -1.52 -11.15 -0.93
C PHE A 60 -0.74 -12.09 0.00
N SER A 61 -1.40 -13.12 0.55
CA SER A 61 -0.83 -14.07 1.52
C SER A 61 0.51 -14.68 1.08
N GLU A 62 0.69 -14.93 -0.22
CA GLU A 62 1.94 -15.42 -0.82
C GLU A 62 3.12 -14.43 -0.73
N PHE A 63 2.86 -13.15 -0.46
CA PHE A 63 3.84 -12.07 -0.35
C PHE A 63 4.00 -11.53 1.08
N VAL A 64 3.25 -12.06 2.05
CA VAL A 64 3.28 -11.59 3.44
C VAL A 64 4.58 -12.05 4.11
N ILE A 65 5.42 -11.09 4.51
CA ILE A 65 6.64 -11.32 5.29
C ILE A 65 6.35 -11.19 6.79
N GLU A 66 5.58 -10.17 7.18
CA GLU A 66 5.11 -9.97 8.55
C GLU A 66 3.58 -9.89 8.58
N PRO A 67 2.90 -10.72 9.39
CA PRO A 67 1.44 -10.70 9.49
C PRO A 67 0.90 -9.39 10.05
N VAL A 68 -0.32 -9.03 9.61
CA VAL A 68 -1.08 -7.89 10.11
C VAL A 68 -1.40 -8.12 11.58
N LYS A 69 -0.88 -7.23 12.42
CA LYS A 69 -1.15 -7.19 13.86
C LYS A 69 -1.20 -5.75 14.32
N PHE A 70 -1.92 -5.52 15.41
CA PHE A 70 -1.90 -4.22 16.06
C PHE A 70 -0.47 -3.89 16.48
N LYS A 71 0.00 -2.72 16.05
CA LYS A 71 1.26 -2.12 16.48
C LYS A 71 0.98 -0.67 16.84
N GLU A 72 1.58 -0.23 17.93
CA GLU A 72 1.62 1.16 18.32
C GLU A 72 3.02 1.68 17.99
N SER A 73 3.09 2.81 17.32
CA SER A 73 4.34 3.52 17.11
C SER A 73 4.55 4.48 18.28
N ASP A 74 5.81 4.73 18.64
CA ASP A 74 6.13 5.79 19.58
C ASP A 74 5.57 7.12 19.07
N LYS A 75 5.14 7.98 20.00
CA LYS A 75 4.70 9.34 19.65
C LYS A 75 5.89 10.08 19.02
N ILE A 76 5.70 10.53 17.78
CA ILE A 76 6.60 11.45 17.07
C ILE A 76 6.52 12.84 17.72
#